data_AF-A0A7K6AG13-F1
#
_entry.id   AF-A0A7K6AG13-F1
#
_cell.length_a   1.000
_cell.length_b   1.000
_cell.length_c   1.000
_cell.angle_alpha   90.00
_cell.angle_beta   90.00
_cell.angle_gamma   90.00
#
_symmetry.space_group_name_H-M   'P 1'
#
loop_
_entity.id
_entity.type
_entity.pdbx_description
1 polymer ?
#
loop_
_entity_poly.entity_id
_entity_poly.type
_entity_poly.pdbx_seq_one_letter_code
_entity_poly.pdbx_strand_id
1 'polypeptide(L)'
;MAEEEKLPAGWEKRMSRNSGRVYYFNHLTNASQWERPSGNSGRSGPAEPSRVRCSHLLVKHNQSRRPSSWRQDRITRSKEEALELING
;
A
#
# COMPACT_ATOMS: atom_id res chain seq x y z
N MET A 1 20.99 -9.53 -22.49
CA MET A 1 20.95 -9.31 -21.03
C MET A 1 19.81 -8.34 -20.76
N ALA A 2 18.70 -8.81 -20.21
CA ALA A 2 17.47 -8.03 -20.13
C ALA A 2 17.52 -7.02 -18.97
N GLU A 3 17.89 -5.81 -19.33
CA GLU A 3 17.45 -4.52 -18.77
C GLU A 3 17.16 -4.50 -17.26
N GLU A 4 18.23 -4.21 -16.52
CA GLU A 4 18.22 -3.68 -15.16
C GLU A 4 17.69 -2.22 -15.16
N GLU A 5 16.50 -2.02 -15.74
CA GLU A 5 15.78 -0.77 -15.69
C GLU A 5 15.37 -0.51 -14.24
N LYS A 6 15.91 0.56 -13.63
CA LYS A 6 15.67 0.86 -12.21
C LYS A 6 14.17 0.98 -11.94
N LEU A 7 13.69 0.26 -10.93
CA LEU A 7 12.30 0.37 -10.49
C LEU A 7 12.00 1.81 -10.05
N PRO A 8 10.75 2.29 -10.24
CA PRO A 8 10.35 3.60 -9.74
C PRO A 8 10.57 3.72 -8.22
N ALA A 9 10.72 4.95 -7.73
CA ALA A 9 10.95 5.22 -6.33
C ALA A 9 9.87 4.57 -5.44
N GLY A 10 10.31 3.96 -4.34
CA GLY A 10 9.42 3.23 -3.44
C GLY A 10 9.23 1.75 -3.77
N TRP A 11 9.58 1.30 -4.99
CA TRP A 11 9.36 -0.08 -5.44
C TRP A 11 10.58 -0.99 -5.28
N GLU A 12 10.34 -2.20 -4.80
CA GLU A 12 11.33 -3.25 -4.58
C GLU A 12 10.87 -4.58 -5.20
N LYS A 13 11.77 -5.31 -5.84
CA LYS A 13 11.52 -6.67 -6.33
C LYS A 13 11.71 -7.67 -5.18
N ARG A 14 10.67 -8.42 -4.84
CA ARG A 14 10.69 -9.44 -3.78
C ARG A 14 10.28 -10.82 -4.31
N MET A 15 10.55 -11.86 -3.54
CA MET A 15 10.12 -13.23 -3.82
C MET A 15 9.09 -13.67 -2.79
N SER A 16 7.96 -14.21 -3.25
CA SER A 16 6.90 -14.70 -2.38
C SER A 16 7.37 -15.97 -1.65
N ARG A 17 7.19 -16.00 -0.32
CA ARG A 17 7.54 -17.16 0.51
C ARG A 17 6.73 -18.40 0.15
N ASN A 18 5.48 -18.21 -0.30
CA ASN A 18 4.54 -19.30 -0.53
C ASN A 18 4.62 -19.84 -1.96
N SER A 19 4.84 -18.98 -2.96
CA SER A 19 4.81 -19.37 -4.38
C SER A 19 6.16 -19.38 -5.07
N GLY A 20 7.22 -18.84 -4.44
CA GLY A 20 8.53 -18.64 -5.08
C GLY A 20 8.50 -17.65 -6.25
N ARG A 21 7.34 -17.06 -6.56
CA ARG A 21 7.18 -16.11 -7.66
C ARG A 21 7.67 -14.73 -7.24
N VAL A 22 8.27 -14.04 -8.19
CA VAL A 22 8.64 -12.63 -8.04
C VAL A 22 7.38 -11.79 -7.96
N TYR A 23 7.36 -10.84 -7.04
CA TYR A 23 6.38 -9.75 -6.97
C TYR A 23 7.10 -8.42 -6.71
N TYR A 24 6.40 -7.31 -6.90
CA TYR A 24 6.91 -5.96 -6.66
C TYR A 24 6.16 -5.35 -5.48
N PHE A 25 6.91 -4.80 -4.53
CA PHE A 25 6.38 -4.22 -3.30
C PHE A 25 6.74 -2.74 -3.23
N ASN A 26 5.75 -1.89 -2.99
CA ASN A 26 5.96 -0.48 -2.74
C ASN A 26 6.00 -0.22 -1.22
N HIS A 27 7.17 0.13 -0.68
CA HIS A 27 7.35 0.34 0.76
C HIS A 27 6.77 1.67 1.27
N LEU A 28 6.41 2.60 0.37
CA LEU A 28 5.77 3.86 0.75
C LEU A 28 4.26 3.68 0.94
N THR A 29 3.61 2.89 0.07
CA THR A 29 2.16 2.67 0.09
C THR A 29 1.76 1.32 0.69
N ASN A 30 2.72 0.44 0.96
CA ASN A 30 2.52 -0.98 1.30
C ASN A 30 1.75 -1.77 0.24
N ALA A 31 1.70 -1.29 -1.00
CA ALA A 31 1.08 -2.01 -2.11
C ALA A 31 1.97 -3.14 -2.61
N SER A 32 1.37 -4.27 -3.02
CA SER A 32 2.06 -5.38 -3.67
C SER A 32 1.37 -5.74 -4.98
N GLN A 33 2.13 -5.97 -6.04
CA GLN A 33 1.61 -6.36 -7.36
C GLN A 33 2.54 -7.36 -8.06
N TRP A 34 2.01 -8.11 -9.03
CA TRP A 34 2.78 -9.13 -9.76
C TRP A 34 3.51 -8.52 -10.97
N GLU A 35 2.93 -7.49 -11.59
CA GLU A 35 3.46 -6.79 -12.75
C GLU A 35 4.58 -5.83 -12.36
N ARG A 36 5.62 -5.72 -13.19
CA ARG A 36 6.71 -4.76 -12.96
C ARG A 36 6.13 -3.34 -13.02
N PRO A 37 6.29 -2.53 -11.96
CA PRO A 37 5.85 -1.14 -12.00
C PRO A 37 6.72 -0.42 -13.04
N SER A 38 6.08 0.18 -14.05
CA SER A 38 6.80 1.03 -14.99
C SER A 38 7.16 2.33 -14.28
N GLY A 39 8.46 2.58 -14.14
CA GLY A 39 8.93 3.94 -13.93
C GLY A 39 8.75 4.67 -15.25
N ASN A 40 8.34 5.93 -15.22
CA ASN A 40 8.44 6.78 -16.40
C ASN A 40 9.94 7.06 -16.66
N SER A 41 10.64 6.06 -17.19
CA SER A 41 12.06 6.01 -17.51
C SER A 41 12.31 6.72 -18.84
N GLY A 42 12.21 8.05 -18.82
CA GLY A 42 12.72 8.85 -19.93
C GLY A 42 11.92 10.12 -20.16
N ARG A 43 12.59 11.25 -19.89
CA ARG A 43 12.22 12.63 -20.25
C ARG A 43 11.14 13.24 -19.34
N SER A 44 11.61 14.08 -18.41
CA SER A 44 10.79 14.99 -17.58
C SER A 44 9.68 14.29 -16.79
N GLY A 45 10.03 13.59 -15.71
CA GLY A 45 9.02 13.23 -14.70
C GLY A 45 8.43 14.51 -14.10
N PRO A 46 7.10 14.68 -14.00
CA PRO A 46 6.57 15.80 -13.24
C PRO A 46 7.12 15.68 -11.81
N ALA A 47 7.62 16.79 -11.28
CA ALA A 47 7.89 16.93 -9.85
C ALA A 47 6.71 16.33 -9.05
N GLU A 48 6.99 15.73 -7.89
CA GLU A 48 5.97 15.22 -6.97
C GLU A 48 4.74 16.15 -6.98
N PRO A 49 3.53 15.62 -7.21
CA PRO A 49 2.37 16.47 -7.41
C PRO A 49 2.16 17.34 -6.18
N SER A 50 2.05 18.66 -6.37
CA SER A 50 1.84 19.61 -5.28
C SER A 50 0.53 19.36 -4.51
N ARG A 51 -0.41 18.65 -5.14
CA ARG A 51 -1.67 18.22 -4.54
C ARG A 51 -2.13 16.90 -5.14
N VAL A 52 -2.61 16.01 -4.28
CA VAL A 52 -3.26 14.76 -4.67
C VAL A 52 -4.71 14.72 -4.20
N ARG A 53 -5.53 13.91 -4.87
CA ARG A 53 -6.89 13.57 -4.43
C ARG A 53 -6.90 12.08 -4.09
N CYS A 54 -7.35 11.76 -2.88
CA CYS A 54 -7.41 10.39 -2.40
C CYS A 54 -8.78 10.12 -1.77
N SER A 55 -9.26 8.90 -1.94
CA SER A 55 -10.31 8.32 -1.12
C SER A 55 -9.65 7.29 -0.20
N HIS A 56 -10.17 7.11 1.01
CA HIS A 56 -9.67 6.10 1.94
C HIS A 56 -10.83 5.40 2.64
N LEU A 57 -10.63 4.12 2.96
CA LEU A 57 -11.52 3.34 3.81
C LEU A 57 -10.86 3.20 5.18
N LEU A 58 -11.60 3.52 6.25
CA LEU A 58 -11.09 3.45 7.62
C LEU A 58 -11.87 2.41 8.43
N VAL A 59 -11.15 1.42 8.95
CA VAL A 59 -11.63 0.53 10.02
C VAL A 59 -10.89 0.90 11.31
N LYS A 60 -11.62 1.38 12.31
CA LYS A 60 -11.06 1.71 13.64
C LYS A 60 -11.02 0.47 14.52
N HIS A 61 -10.10 0.46 15.49
CA HIS A 61 -9.95 -0.53 16.56
C HIS A 61 -9.93 0.11 17.95
N ASN A 62 -9.92 -0.69 19.01
CA ASN A 62 -9.98 -0.26 20.42
C ASN A 62 -8.78 0.60 20.87
N GLN A 63 -7.61 0.47 20.22
CA GLN A 63 -6.44 1.33 20.45
C GLN A 63 -6.42 2.59 19.56
N SER A 64 -7.48 2.84 18.77
CA SER A 64 -7.59 4.11 18.02
C SER A 64 -7.62 5.27 19.00
N ARG A 65 -6.96 6.39 18.68
CA ARG A 65 -6.97 7.61 19.53
C ARG A 65 -8.36 8.07 19.96
N ARG A 66 -9.36 7.83 19.11
CA ARG A 66 -10.80 8.06 19.39
C ARG A 66 -11.57 6.83 18.92
N PRO A 67 -11.80 5.82 19.79
CA PRO A 67 -12.44 4.55 19.43
C PRO A 67 -13.96 4.69 19.38
N SER A 68 -14.42 5.64 18.54
CA SER A 68 -15.82 6.01 18.31
C SER A 68 -15.95 6.55 16.89
N SER A 69 -17.06 6.31 16.22
CA SER A 69 -17.38 6.88 14.91
C SER A 69 -18.89 7.02 14.73
N TRP A 70 -19.32 7.71 13.68
CA TRP A 70 -20.75 7.80 13.33
C TRP A 70 -21.43 6.43 13.13
N ARG A 71 -20.66 5.39 12.80
CA ARG A 71 -21.15 4.00 12.63
C ARG A 71 -21.28 3.25 13.95
N GLN A 72 -20.54 3.64 14.99
CA GLN A 72 -20.43 2.92 16.25
C GLN A 72 -19.84 3.83 17.33
N ASP A 73 -20.61 4.08 18.39
CA ASP A 73 -20.22 4.96 19.49
C ASP A 73 -18.99 4.45 20.27
N ARG A 74 -18.93 3.14 20.58
CA ARG A 74 -17.79 2.51 21.25
C ARG A 74 -17.25 1.33 20.44
N ILE A 75 -16.03 1.47 19.94
CA ILE A 75 -15.35 0.47 19.10
C ILE A 75 -14.49 -0.44 19.98
N THR A 76 -14.81 -1.73 19.99
CA THR A 76 -14.17 -2.75 20.85
C THR A 76 -13.25 -3.72 20.11
N ARG A 77 -13.37 -3.82 18.77
CA ARG A 77 -12.55 -4.73 17.96
C ARG A 77 -11.05 -4.49 18.14
N SER A 78 -10.28 -5.56 18.10
CA SER A 78 -8.82 -5.54 18.14
C SER A 78 -8.21 -4.92 16.88
N LYS A 79 -6.89 -4.71 16.90
CA LYS A 79 -6.16 -4.22 15.73
C LYS A 79 -6.12 -5.29 14.64
N GLU A 80 -6.02 -6.55 15.04
CA GLU A 80 -5.97 -7.73 14.18
C GLU A 80 -7.30 -7.90 13.44
N GLU A 81 -8.44 -7.84 14.17
CA GLU A 81 -9.78 -7.89 13.58
C GLU A 81 -10.02 -6.71 12.61
N ALA A 82 -9.49 -5.52 12.93
CA ALA A 82 -9.59 -4.37 12.04
C ALA A 82 -8.80 -4.54 10.73
N LEU A 83 -7.66 -5.24 10.78
CA LEU A 83 -6.86 -5.55 9.59
C LEU A 83 -7.56 -6.61 8.73
N GLU A 84 -8.14 -7.64 9.34
CA GLU A 84 -8.93 -8.66 8.63
C GLU A 84 -10.10 -8.03 7.87
N LEU A 85 -10.86 -7.13 8.52
CA LEU A 85 -11.97 -6.41 7.89
C LEU A 85 -11.57 -5.51 6.72
N ILE A 86 -10.33 -5.03 6.68
CA ILE A 86 -9.81 -4.24 5.54
C ILE A 86 -9.44 -5.14 4.37
N ASN A 87 -8.99 -6.37 4.67
CA ASN A 87 -8.43 -7.27 3.67
C ASN A 87 -9.46 -8.21 3.02
N GLY A 88 -10.64 -8.39 3.64
CA GLY A 88 -11.72 -9.24 3.15
C GLY A 88 -11.66 -10.64 3.72
#